data_AF-A0A9D1ZWI4-F1
#
_entry.id   AF-A0A9D1ZWI4-F1
#
_cell.length_a   1.000
_cell.length_b   1.000
_cell.length_c   1.000
_cell.angle_alpha   90.00
_cell.angle_beta   90.00
_cell.angle_gamma   90.00
#
_symmetry.space_group_name_H-M   'P 1'
#
loop_
_entity.id
_entity.type
_entity.pdbx_description
1 polymer ?
#
loop_
_entity_poly.entity_id
_entity_poly.type
_entity_poly.pdbx_seq_one_letter_code
_entity_poly.pdbx_strand_id
1 'polypeptide(L)'
;MSDIKDMRCLNDLLYIDGIYKKLQKHEQDFYIVLDALLNISTLLPMCYTQYGEGYEEFRKYEKVYTTLMETIESLKAYDVEVKLPRLLQDKLDSLFSGGEGNDDADN
;
A
#
# COMPACT_ATOMS: atom_id res chain seq x y z
N MET A 1 -0.29 -38.43 26.82
CA MET A 1 0.53 -37.41 26.14
C MET A 1 0.16 -37.22 24.66
N SER A 2 -0.47 -38.21 24.00
CA SER A 2 -1.02 -38.06 22.64
C SER A 2 -2.18 -37.05 22.60
N ASP A 3 -3.16 -37.23 23.49
CA ASP A 3 -4.44 -36.49 23.43
C ASP A 3 -4.30 -34.95 23.55
N ILE A 4 -3.29 -34.48 24.28
CA ILE A 4 -3.02 -33.03 24.42
C ILE A 4 -2.40 -32.46 23.14
N LYS A 5 -1.53 -33.22 22.47
CA LYS A 5 -0.98 -32.82 21.16
C LYS A 5 -2.07 -32.83 20.10
N ASP A 6 -2.94 -33.82 20.13
CA ASP A 6 -4.06 -33.97 19.19
C ASP A 6 -5.08 -32.82 19.35
N MET A 7 -5.40 -32.42 20.58
CA MET A 7 -6.23 -31.24 20.85
C MET A 7 -5.61 -29.91 20.37
N ARG A 8 -4.30 -29.71 20.59
CA ARG A 8 -3.61 -28.50 20.12
C ARG A 8 -3.62 -28.42 18.60
N CYS A 9 -3.30 -29.53 17.94
CA CYS A 9 -3.37 -29.66 16.49
C CYS A 9 -4.76 -29.30 15.95
N LEU A 10 -5.83 -29.80 16.59
CA LEU A 10 -7.20 -29.46 16.19
C LEU A 10 -7.50 -27.97 16.32
N ASN A 11 -7.09 -27.33 17.42
CA ASN A 11 -7.29 -25.90 17.63
C ASN A 11 -6.52 -25.05 16.61
N ASP A 12 -5.27 -25.42 16.31
CA ASP A 12 -4.46 -24.76 15.30
C ASP A 12 -5.10 -24.88 13.91
N LEU A 13 -5.62 -26.06 13.56
CA LEU A 13 -6.34 -26.29 12.30
C LEU A 13 -7.62 -25.46 12.21
N LEU A 14 -8.40 -25.37 13.28
CA LEU A 14 -9.61 -24.53 13.34
C LEU A 14 -9.27 -23.05 13.18
N TYR A 15 -8.17 -22.59 13.78
CA TYR A 15 -7.70 -21.21 13.62
C TYR A 15 -7.27 -20.92 12.18
N ILE A 16 -6.47 -21.81 11.58
CA ILE A 16 -6.02 -21.69 10.19
C ILE A 16 -7.23 -21.69 9.23
N ASP A 17 -8.18 -22.61 9.41
CA ASP A 17 -9.41 -22.67 8.60
C ASP A 17 -10.23 -21.37 8.73
N GLY A 18 -10.30 -20.81 9.93
CA GLY A 18 -10.93 -19.51 10.18
C GLY A 18 -10.26 -18.35 9.44
N ILE A 19 -8.93 -18.31 9.40
CA ILE A 19 -8.18 -17.32 8.62
C ILE A 19 -8.39 -17.54 7.12
N TYR A 20 -8.27 -18.78 6.66
CA TYR A 20 -8.38 -19.14 5.26
C TYR A 20 -9.75 -18.76 4.69
N LYS A 21 -10.83 -19.02 5.42
CA LYS A 21 -12.19 -18.59 5.02
C LYS A 21 -12.34 -17.08 4.94
N LYS A 22 -11.71 -16.33 5.85
CA LYS A 22 -11.69 -14.85 5.77
C LYS A 22 -10.94 -14.37 4.54
N LEU A 23 -9.79 -14.99 4.24
CA LEU A 23 -9.00 -14.66 3.05
C LEU A 23 -9.83 -14.90 1.78
N GLN A 24 -10.43 -16.08 1.62
CA GLN A 24 -11.27 -16.41 0.46
C GLN A 24 -12.44 -15.44 0.28
N LYS A 25 -13.03 -14.95 1.38
CA LYS A 25 -14.15 -14.01 1.33
C LYS A 25 -13.74 -12.63 0.81
N HIS A 26 -12.52 -12.19 1.11
CA HIS A 26 -12.06 -10.82 0.87
C HIS A 26 -10.96 -10.70 -0.20
N GLU A 27 -10.57 -11.82 -0.82
CA GLU A 27 -9.53 -11.85 -1.83
C GLU A 27 -9.83 -10.89 -3.00
N GLN A 28 -11.06 -10.91 -3.52
CA GLN A 28 -11.45 -10.00 -4.60
C GLN A 28 -11.50 -8.55 -4.12
N ASP A 29 -12.00 -8.30 -2.91
CA ASP A 29 -12.05 -6.96 -2.33
C ASP A 29 -10.65 -6.33 -2.25
N PHE A 30 -9.64 -7.12 -1.85
CA PHE A 30 -8.25 -6.68 -1.79
C PHE A 30 -7.74 -6.19 -3.15
N TYR A 31 -7.93 -6.98 -4.21
CA TYR A 31 -7.48 -6.59 -5.54
C TYR A 31 -8.23 -5.38 -6.10
N ILE A 32 -9.54 -5.28 -5.83
CA ILE A 32 -10.35 -4.12 -6.24
C ILE A 32 -9.85 -2.85 -5.56
N VAL A 33 -9.56 -2.91 -4.25
CA VAL A 33 -9.06 -1.76 -3.49
C VAL A 33 -7.65 -1.39 -3.96
N LEU A 34 -6.78 -2.37 -4.19
CA LEU A 34 -5.42 -2.12 -4.69
C LEU A 34 -5.43 -1.49 -6.09
N ASP A 35 -6.29 -1.97 -6.98
CA ASP A 35 -6.45 -1.41 -8.33
C ASP A 35 -6.98 0.03 -8.28
N ALA A 36 -8.00 0.29 -7.45
CA ALA A 36 -8.50 1.65 -7.24
C ALA A 36 -7.42 2.60 -6.70
N LEU A 37 -6.62 2.13 -5.74
CA LEU A 37 -5.50 2.87 -5.15
C LEU A 37 -4.47 3.26 -6.22
N LEU A 38 -4.05 2.30 -7.05
CA LEU A 38 -3.11 2.53 -8.15
C LEU A 38 -3.68 3.45 -9.22
N ASN A 39 -4.95 3.26 -9.60
CA ASN A 39 -5.61 4.05 -10.62
C ASN A 39 -5.73 5.52 -10.21
N ILE A 40 -6.23 5.80 -9.00
CA ILE A 40 -6.36 7.16 -8.50
C ILE A 40 -4.98 7.81 -8.40
N SER A 41 -4.00 7.10 -7.82
CA SER A 41 -2.62 7.61 -7.68
C SER A 41 -1.95 7.91 -9.03
N THR A 42 -2.28 7.14 -10.07
CA THR A 42 -1.75 7.37 -11.43
C THR A 42 -2.47 8.51 -12.15
N LEU A 43 -3.77 8.66 -11.95
CA LEU A 43 -4.58 9.68 -12.62
C LEU A 43 -4.37 11.07 -12.05
N LEU A 44 -4.20 11.22 -10.73
CA LEU A 44 -4.04 12.55 -10.10
C LEU A 44 -2.90 13.38 -10.72
N PRO A 45 -1.68 12.87 -10.89
CA PRO A 45 -0.57 13.62 -11.51
C PRO A 45 -0.90 14.06 -12.94
N MET A 46 -1.60 13.22 -13.71
CA MET A 46 -2.05 13.57 -15.05
C MET A 46 -3.07 14.70 -15.01
N CYS A 47 -4.05 14.64 -14.10
CA CYS A 47 -5.05 15.69 -13.92
C CYS A 47 -4.39 17.02 -13.55
N TYR A 48 -3.41 17.01 -12.65
CA TYR A 48 -2.64 18.21 -12.29
C TYR A 48 -1.91 18.82 -13.48
N THR A 49 -1.31 17.97 -14.32
CA THR A 49 -0.60 18.42 -15.52
C THR A 49 -1.55 18.96 -16.59
N GLN A 50 -2.72 18.34 -16.75
CA GLN A 50 -3.67 18.67 -17.82
C GLN A 50 -4.57 19.86 -17.51
N TYR A 51 -5.01 20.03 -16.26
CA TYR A 51 -6.08 20.98 -15.93
C TYR A 51 -5.61 22.24 -15.18
N GLY A 52 -4.33 22.35 -14.83
CA GLY A 52 -3.76 23.58 -14.25
C GLY A 52 -4.51 24.06 -13.00
N GLU A 53 -5.10 25.25 -13.06
CA GLU A 53 -5.82 25.92 -11.94
C GLU A 53 -7.02 25.13 -11.36
N GLY A 54 -7.53 24.10 -12.06
CA GLY A 54 -8.52 23.16 -11.52
C GLY A 54 -7.97 22.19 -10.44
N TYR A 55 -6.68 22.32 -10.10
CA TYR A 55 -5.93 21.50 -9.14
C TYR A 55 -6.60 21.36 -7.76
N GLU A 56 -7.22 22.44 -7.27
CA GLU A 56 -7.73 22.49 -5.90
C GLU A 56 -8.83 21.45 -5.62
N GLU A 57 -9.66 21.12 -6.61
CA GLU A 57 -10.71 20.11 -6.46
C GLU A 57 -10.15 18.70 -6.28
N PHE A 58 -8.94 18.45 -6.78
CA PHE A 58 -8.28 17.15 -6.72
C PHE A 58 -7.44 16.95 -5.45
N ARG A 59 -7.08 18.04 -4.73
CA ARG A 59 -6.30 17.95 -3.47
C ARG A 59 -6.89 17.00 -2.44
N LYS A 60 -8.23 16.93 -2.35
CA LYS A 60 -8.93 16.04 -1.40
C LYS A 60 -8.60 14.56 -1.60
N TYR A 61 -8.08 14.17 -2.75
CA TYR A 61 -7.68 12.80 -3.05
C TYR A 61 -6.19 12.52 -2.79
N GLU A 62 -5.37 13.51 -2.43
CA GLU A 62 -3.91 13.33 -2.23
C GLU A 62 -3.56 12.33 -1.13
N LYS A 63 -4.46 12.09 -0.17
CA LYS A 63 -4.28 11.06 0.87
C LYS A 63 -4.01 9.67 0.28
N VAL A 64 -4.43 9.42 -0.96
CA VAL A 64 -4.15 8.20 -1.71
C VAL A 64 -2.66 7.88 -1.78
N TYR A 65 -1.79 8.89 -1.87
CA TYR A 65 -0.34 8.68 -1.97
C TYR A 65 0.25 8.12 -0.67
N THR A 66 -0.22 8.60 0.48
CA THR A 66 0.17 8.06 1.79
C THR A 66 -0.27 6.61 1.92
N THR A 67 -1.54 6.30 1.60
CA THR A 67 -2.04 4.91 1.64
C THR A 67 -1.28 4.00 0.69
N LEU A 68 -0.92 4.48 -0.50
CA LEU A 68 -0.10 3.73 -1.45
C LEU A 68 1.30 3.46 -0.90
N MET A 69 1.95 4.47 -0.31
CA MET A 69 3.28 4.32 0.26
C MET A 69 3.29 3.29 1.41
N GLU A 70 2.36 3.39 2.35
CA GLU A 70 2.19 2.42 3.46
C GLU A 70 1.94 1.00 2.93
N THR A 71 1.16 0.88 1.85
CA THR A 71 0.89 -0.42 1.21
C THR A 71 2.16 -1.00 0.59
N ILE A 72 2.97 -0.17 -0.11
CA ILE A 72 4.24 -0.60 -0.70
C ILE A 72 5.22 -1.02 0.38
N GLU A 73 5.35 -0.26 1.47
CA GLU A 73 6.22 -0.63 2.60
C GLU A 73 5.79 -1.95 3.24
N SER A 74 4.49 -2.14 3.42
CA SER A 74 3.92 -3.38 3.95
C SER A 74 4.24 -4.57 3.03
N LEU A 75 4.16 -4.40 1.71
CA LEU A 75 4.49 -5.45 0.74
C LEU A 75 6.00 -5.75 0.69
N LYS A 76 6.85 -4.74 0.82
CA LYS A 76 8.31 -4.91 0.92
C LYS A 76 8.73 -5.74 2.13
N ALA A 77 8.00 -5.64 3.25
CA ALA A 77 8.25 -6.47 4.43
C ALA A 77 8.06 -7.99 4.17
N TYR A 78 7.41 -8.36 3.06
CA TYR A 78 7.22 -9.73 2.60
C TYR A 78 8.04 -10.06 1.34
N ASP A 79 9.10 -9.29 1.05
CA ASP A 79 9.94 -9.42 -0.16
C ASP A 79 9.16 -9.30 -1.47
N VAL A 80 8.00 -8.61 -1.46
CA VAL A 80 7.22 -8.34 -2.67
C VAL A 80 7.62 -6.99 -3.24
N GLU A 81 8.16 -6.99 -4.46
CA GLU A 81 8.51 -5.77 -5.19
C GLU A 81 7.32 -5.28 -6.03
N VAL A 82 6.86 -4.05 -5.76
CA VAL A 82 5.80 -3.39 -6.54
C VAL A 82 6.44 -2.51 -7.61
N LYS A 83 6.14 -2.79 -8.89
CA LYS A 83 6.58 -1.96 -10.01
C LYS A 83 5.57 -0.87 -10.30
N LEU A 84 5.97 0.38 -10.07
CA LEU A 84 5.13 1.55 -10.36
C LEU A 84 5.46 2.17 -11.72
N PRO A 85 4.48 2.80 -12.39
CA PRO A 85 4.75 3.69 -13.51
C PRO A 85 5.69 4.83 -13.08
N ARG A 86 6.63 5.20 -13.96
CA ARG A 86 7.66 6.21 -13.66
C ARG A 86 7.10 7.54 -13.16
N LEU A 87 6.02 8.04 -13.79
CA LEU A 87 5.37 9.29 -13.38
C LEU A 87 4.90 9.25 -11.93
N LEU A 88 4.38 8.10 -11.49
CA LEU A 88 3.92 7.90 -10.11
C LEU A 88 5.11 7.76 -9.17
N GLN A 89 6.16 7.02 -9.58
CA GLN A 89 7.40 6.92 -8.80
C GLN A 89 8.01 8.29 -8.53
N ASP A 90 8.20 9.11 -9.58
CA ASP A 90 8.78 10.45 -9.48
C ASP A 90 7.93 11.34 -8.53
N LYS A 91 6.60 11.18 -8.56
CA LYS A 91 5.67 11.90 -7.66
C LYS A 91 5.83 11.46 -6.21
N LEU A 92 5.94 10.16 -5.94
CA LEU A 92 6.13 9.64 -4.59
C LEU A 92 7.48 10.06 -4.02
N ASP A 93 8.55 9.97 -4.80
CA ASP A 93 9.88 10.42 -4.40
C ASP A 93 9.85 11.92 -4.05
N SER A 94 9.22 12.76 -4.88
CA SER A 94 9.05 14.19 -4.56
C SER A 94 8.28 14.45 -3.26
N LEU A 95 7.35 13.57 -2.85
CA LEU A 95 6.53 13.76 -1.65
C LEU A 95 7.21 13.25 -0.39
N PHE A 96 8.02 12.19 -0.49
CA PHE A 96 8.51 11.43 0.66
C PHE A 96 10.04 11.38 0.78
N SER A 97 10.81 11.82 -0.22
CA SER A 97 12.29 11.85 -0.17
C SER A 97 12.87 13.04 0.62
N GLY A 98 12.06 13.83 1.32
CA GLY A 98 12.50 14.98 2.13
C GLY A 98 13.06 14.63 3.52
N GLY A 99 13.54 13.39 3.73
CA GLY A 99 13.89 12.85 5.05
C GLY A 99 15.37 12.49 5.28
N GLU A 100 16.29 12.84 4.37
CA GLU A 100 17.72 12.76 4.64
C GLU A 100 18.26 14.18 4.89
N GLY A 101 18.59 14.43 6.16
CA GLY A 101 19.11 15.69 6.66
C GLY A 101 20.42 16.08 5.98
N ASN A 102 20.48 17.35 5.57
CA ASN A 102 21.74 18.02 5.33
C ASN A 102 22.09 18.81 6.61
N ASP A 103 22.35 18.08 7.69
CA ASP A 103 23.19 18.58 8.78
C ASP A 103 24.63 18.36 8.28
N ASP A 104 25.19 19.34 7.59
CA ASP A 104 26.63 19.60 7.51
C ASP A 104 26.89 20.79 6.57
N ALA A 105 26.91 21.98 7.15
CA ALA A 105 27.68 23.11 6.62
C ALA A 105 28.10 24.04 7.77
N ASP A 106 28.83 23.49 8.74
CA ASP A 106 29.83 24.26 9.47
C ASP A 106 31.11 24.25 8.63
N ASN A 107 31.39 25.36 7.93
CA ASN A 107 32.74 25.89 7.74
C ASN A 107 32.70 27.36 7.27
#